data_AF-A0A7K8RZ93-F1
#
_entry.id   AF-A0A7K8RZ93-F1
#
_cell.length_a   1.000
_cell.length_b   1.000
_cell.length_c   1.000
_cell.angle_alpha   90.00
_cell.angle_beta   90.00
_cell.angle_gamma   90.00
#
_symmetry.space_group_name_H-M   'P 1'
#
loop_
_entity.id
_entity.type
_entity.pdbx_description
1 polymer ?
#
loop_
_entity_poly.entity_id
_entity_poly.type
_entity_poly.pdbx_seq_one_letter_code
_entity_poly.pdbx_strand_id
1 'polypeptide(L)'
;QGLYKEALKRFEKIKDTDFQAMYQLGVMYYDGLGTKKDPERGVEYMNKILNSDSPEASHLKFAAAYNLGRAYYEGCGVKHSVEEAERLWLTAADNGNPKASVKAQSTLGMLYSMPILKDMKKAFFWHSEACHNGNLESKGALGIMYLYGQGTRQNSEAALEWLRKATELGNIYALGHLVEYYYTGKFYSKAVALAKRATANVDINMLAKISDCHPTYLAKGAAMAAFYLARCLQLGRGTEKNKRAAEKYYSKACHLDPVVASHLELAANLGRI
;
A
#
# COMPACT_ATOMS: atom_id res chain seq x y z
N GLN A 1 -24.60 4.50 9.23
CA GLN A 1 -24.76 3.54 10.36
C GLN A 1 -26.10 2.78 10.33
N GLY A 2 -27.24 3.39 9.98
CA GLY A 2 -28.55 2.71 9.93
C GLY A 2 -28.62 1.50 8.99
N LEU A 3 -28.05 1.61 7.77
CA LEU A 3 -28.05 0.55 6.76
C LEU A 3 -27.36 -0.75 7.23
N TYR A 4 -26.28 -0.65 8.01
CA TYR A 4 -25.58 -1.84 8.52
C TYR A 4 -26.41 -2.62 9.54
N LYS A 5 -27.19 -1.93 10.39
CA LYS A 5 -28.06 -2.61 11.37
C LYS A 5 -29.17 -3.41 10.69
N GLU A 6 -29.73 -2.88 9.61
CA GLU A 6 -30.75 -3.58 8.82
C GLU A 6 -30.14 -4.73 8.02
N ALA A 7 -28.99 -4.52 7.40
CA ALA A 7 -28.24 -5.56 6.71
C ALA A 7 -27.92 -6.73 7.65
N LEU A 8 -27.45 -6.45 8.86
CA LEU A 8 -27.15 -7.47 9.88
C LEU A 8 -28.38 -8.35 10.17
N LYS A 9 -29.54 -7.73 10.41
CA LYS A 9 -30.80 -8.47 10.67
C LYS A 9 -31.21 -9.34 9.49
N ARG A 10 -31.00 -8.88 8.25
CA ARG A 10 -31.33 -9.65 7.05
C ARG A 10 -30.38 -10.83 6.87
N PHE A 11 -29.08 -10.59 6.95
CA PHE A 11 -28.09 -11.65 6.79
C PHE A 11 -28.19 -12.71 7.90
N GLU A 12 -28.46 -12.32 9.15
CA GLU A 12 -28.67 -13.28 10.26
C GLU A 12 -29.81 -14.27 10.00
N LYS A 13 -30.83 -13.88 9.23
CA LYS A 13 -31.96 -14.76 8.88
C LYS A 13 -31.64 -15.78 7.80
N ILE A 14 -30.69 -15.48 6.90
CA ILE A 14 -30.42 -16.30 5.71
C ILE A 14 -29.01 -16.90 5.70
N LYS A 15 -28.19 -16.63 6.73
CA LYS A 15 -26.78 -17.07 6.81
C LYS A 15 -26.57 -18.58 6.69
N ASP A 16 -27.56 -19.38 7.09
CA ASP A 16 -27.45 -20.84 7.09
C ASP A 16 -27.77 -21.43 5.71
N THR A 17 -28.31 -20.62 4.79
CA THR A 17 -28.70 -21.02 3.42
C THR A 17 -27.98 -20.22 2.33
N ASP A 18 -27.31 -19.12 2.68
CA ASP A 18 -26.65 -18.20 1.76
C ASP A 18 -25.22 -17.88 2.24
N PHE A 19 -24.23 -18.38 1.49
CA PHE A 19 -22.81 -18.15 1.80
C PHE A 19 -22.38 -16.68 1.65
N GLN A 20 -23.01 -15.91 0.77
CA GLN A 20 -22.75 -14.48 0.65
C GLN A 20 -23.20 -13.78 1.93
N ALA A 21 -24.39 -14.09 2.44
CA ALA A 21 -24.87 -13.55 3.71
C ALA A 21 -23.98 -13.97 4.88
N MET A 22 -23.56 -15.24 4.94
CA MET A 22 -22.60 -15.71 5.94
C MET A 22 -21.27 -14.94 5.87
N TYR A 23 -20.75 -14.71 4.65
CA TYR A 23 -19.51 -13.96 4.45
C TYR A 23 -19.64 -12.51 4.93
N GLN A 24 -20.73 -11.84 4.56
CA GLN A 24 -20.99 -10.47 4.98
C GLN A 24 -21.14 -10.37 6.50
N LEU A 25 -21.81 -11.33 7.16
CA LEU A 25 -21.82 -11.39 8.62
C LEU A 25 -20.43 -11.57 9.20
N GLY A 26 -19.61 -12.45 8.61
CA GLY A 26 -18.22 -12.62 8.98
C GLY A 26 -17.47 -11.29 9.02
N VAL A 27 -17.55 -10.51 7.94
CA VAL A 27 -16.93 -9.18 7.86
C VAL A 27 -17.54 -8.20 8.87
N MET A 28 -18.87 -8.20 9.01
CA MET A 28 -19.56 -7.27 9.91
C MET A 28 -19.22 -7.53 11.39
N TYR A 29 -19.14 -8.79 11.81
CA TYR A 29 -18.69 -9.14 13.16
C TYR A 29 -17.21 -8.82 13.35
N TYR A 30 -16.37 -9.14 12.36
CA TYR A 30 -14.93 -8.85 12.41
C TYR A 30 -14.62 -7.36 12.57
N ASP A 31 -15.27 -6.49 11.78
CA ASP A 31 -15.01 -5.04 11.75
C ASP A 31 -15.97 -4.24 12.67
N GLY A 32 -16.97 -4.88 13.29
CA GLY A 32 -17.98 -4.22 14.12
C GLY A 32 -18.95 -3.33 13.32
N LEU A 33 -19.24 -3.70 12.07
CA LEU A 33 -20.10 -2.91 11.19
C LEU A 33 -21.58 -3.12 11.53
N GLY A 34 -22.19 -2.14 12.20
CA GLY A 34 -23.60 -2.22 12.60
C GLY A 34 -23.88 -3.13 13.80
N THR A 35 -22.83 -3.67 14.42
CA THR A 35 -22.90 -4.53 15.63
C THR A 35 -21.68 -4.26 16.54
N LYS A 36 -21.66 -4.85 17.74
CA LYS A 36 -20.44 -4.85 18.57
C LYS A 36 -19.40 -5.75 17.88
N LYS A 37 -18.14 -5.27 17.81
CA LYS A 37 -17.02 -6.04 17.25
C LYS A 37 -16.87 -7.38 17.96
N ASP A 38 -16.83 -8.47 17.18
CA ASP A 38 -16.68 -9.85 17.61
C ASP A 38 -15.85 -10.60 16.54
N PRO A 39 -14.51 -10.49 16.59
CA PRO A 39 -13.65 -11.01 15.54
C PRO A 39 -13.56 -12.53 15.55
N GLU A 40 -13.75 -13.19 16.71
CA GLU A 40 -13.76 -14.66 16.81
C GLU A 40 -14.91 -15.23 15.98
N ARG A 41 -16.12 -14.68 16.15
CA ARG A 41 -17.29 -15.07 15.36
C ARG A 41 -17.14 -14.72 13.88
N GLY A 42 -16.51 -13.58 13.58
CA GLY A 42 -16.17 -13.19 12.22
C GLY A 42 -15.29 -14.24 11.52
N VAL A 43 -14.22 -14.66 12.21
CA VAL A 43 -13.30 -15.70 11.75
C VAL A 43 -14.01 -17.05 11.60
N GLU A 44 -14.89 -17.43 12.53
CA GLU A 44 -15.65 -18.67 12.45
C GLU A 44 -16.45 -18.76 11.13
N TYR A 45 -17.17 -17.70 10.75
CA TYR A 45 -17.93 -17.67 9.50
C TYR A 45 -17.03 -17.77 8.26
N MET A 46 -15.89 -17.06 8.25
CA MET A 46 -14.96 -17.12 7.12
C MET A 46 -14.32 -18.51 7.00
N ASN A 47 -14.03 -19.18 8.12
CA ASN A 47 -13.53 -20.57 8.13
C ASN A 47 -14.58 -21.54 7.57
N LYS A 48 -15.86 -21.37 7.90
CA LYS A 48 -16.94 -22.20 7.33
C LYS A 48 -17.01 -22.07 5.82
N ILE A 49 -16.85 -20.86 5.28
CA ILE A 49 -16.83 -20.63 3.82
C ILE A 49 -15.60 -21.27 3.17
N LEU A 50 -14.42 -21.04 3.73
CA LEU A 50 -13.16 -21.53 3.15
C LEU A 50 -13.15 -23.07 3.05
N ASN A 51 -13.67 -23.74 4.09
CA ASN A 51 -13.71 -25.20 4.20
C ASN A 51 -14.99 -25.83 3.64
N SER A 52 -15.90 -25.06 3.03
CA SER A 52 -17.13 -25.59 2.44
C SER A 52 -16.86 -26.31 1.13
N ASP A 53 -17.45 -27.50 0.93
CA ASP A 53 -17.41 -28.22 -0.34
C ASP A 53 -18.53 -27.78 -1.30
N SER A 54 -19.44 -26.90 -0.87
CA SER A 54 -20.53 -26.42 -1.71
C SER A 54 -20.00 -25.53 -2.85
N PRO A 55 -20.45 -25.75 -4.10
CA PRO A 55 -20.09 -24.90 -5.25
C PRO A 55 -20.43 -23.42 -5.05
N GLU A 56 -21.52 -23.13 -4.32
CA GLU A 56 -22.00 -21.79 -4.02
C GLU A 56 -20.97 -20.99 -3.19
N ALA A 57 -20.17 -21.66 -2.35
CA ALA A 57 -19.12 -21.02 -1.56
C ALA A 57 -17.84 -20.73 -2.36
N SER A 58 -17.65 -21.37 -3.53
CA SER A 58 -16.39 -21.38 -4.27
C SER A 58 -15.87 -19.98 -4.59
N HIS A 59 -16.74 -19.09 -5.08
CA HIS A 59 -16.37 -17.72 -5.44
C HIS A 59 -15.98 -16.84 -4.22
N LEU A 60 -16.35 -17.27 -3.01
CA LEU A 60 -16.05 -16.55 -1.76
C LEU A 60 -14.77 -17.04 -1.09
N LYS A 61 -14.25 -18.21 -1.48
CA LYS A 61 -13.06 -18.81 -0.84
C LYS A 61 -11.85 -17.88 -0.88
N PHE A 62 -11.59 -17.20 -1.99
CA PHE A 62 -10.48 -16.24 -2.08
C PHE A 62 -10.66 -15.04 -1.15
N ALA A 63 -11.88 -14.52 -1.03
CA ALA A 63 -12.19 -13.38 -0.16
C ALA A 63 -12.15 -13.77 1.32
N ALA A 64 -12.64 -14.97 1.67
CA ALA A 64 -12.56 -15.54 3.00
C ALA A 64 -11.10 -15.81 3.39
N ALA A 65 -10.32 -16.47 2.53
CA ALA A 65 -8.89 -16.71 2.76
C ALA A 65 -8.12 -15.40 2.95
N TYR A 66 -8.38 -14.37 2.14
CA TYR A 66 -7.74 -13.07 2.30
C TYR A 66 -7.99 -12.44 3.68
N ASN A 67 -9.25 -12.41 4.12
CA ASN A 67 -9.62 -11.83 5.41
C ASN A 67 -9.16 -12.68 6.60
N LEU A 68 -9.16 -14.01 6.47
CA LEU A 68 -8.57 -14.89 7.48
C LEU A 68 -7.06 -14.65 7.60
N GLY A 69 -6.36 -14.46 6.48
CA GLY A 69 -4.95 -14.12 6.50
C GLY A 69 -4.70 -12.81 7.24
N ARG A 70 -5.57 -11.81 7.04
CA ARG A 70 -5.56 -10.56 7.81
C ARG A 70 -5.79 -10.79 9.31
N ALA A 71 -6.73 -11.67 9.67
CA ALA A 71 -7.01 -12.02 11.08
C ALA A 71 -5.79 -12.63 11.78
N TYR A 72 -5.10 -13.58 11.13
CA TYR A 72 -3.85 -14.17 11.64
C TYR A 72 -2.71 -13.16 11.72
N TYR A 73 -2.56 -12.29 10.71
CA TYR A 73 -1.55 -11.24 10.73
C TYR A 73 -1.79 -10.19 11.84
N GLU A 74 -3.04 -9.86 12.13
CA GLU A 74 -3.40 -8.90 13.18
C GLU A 74 -3.53 -9.54 14.57
N GLY A 75 -3.63 -10.87 14.67
CA GLY A 75 -3.99 -11.56 15.91
C GLY A 75 -5.40 -11.22 16.41
N CYS A 76 -6.32 -10.90 15.48
CA CYS A 76 -7.68 -10.47 15.79
C CYS A 76 -8.66 -11.64 15.64
N GLY A 77 -9.23 -12.11 16.75
CA GLY A 77 -10.14 -13.27 16.74
C GLY A 77 -9.44 -14.63 16.60
N VAL A 78 -8.13 -14.63 16.41
CA VAL A 78 -7.24 -15.80 16.38
C VAL A 78 -5.87 -15.42 16.94
N LYS A 79 -5.08 -16.41 17.35
CA LYS A 79 -3.69 -16.18 17.76
C LYS A 79 -2.89 -15.66 16.56
N HIS A 80 -2.10 -14.60 16.78
CA HIS A 80 -1.22 -14.04 15.76
C HIS A 80 -0.26 -15.10 15.18
N SER A 81 -0.18 -15.18 13.85
CA SER A 81 0.81 -15.98 13.11
C SER A 81 1.01 -15.41 11.71
N VAL A 82 2.26 -15.10 11.37
CA VAL A 82 2.62 -14.60 10.04
C VAL A 82 2.63 -15.75 9.03
N GLU A 83 3.01 -16.95 9.45
CA GLU A 83 3.05 -18.16 8.62
C GLU A 83 1.64 -18.56 8.14
N GLU A 84 0.65 -18.55 9.04
CA GLU A 84 -0.74 -18.82 8.67
C GLU A 84 -1.31 -17.71 7.78
N ALA A 85 -0.95 -16.46 8.05
CA ALA A 85 -1.34 -15.32 7.21
C ALA A 85 -0.78 -15.46 5.78
N GLU A 86 0.50 -15.78 5.65
CA GLU A 86 1.16 -16.05 4.36
C GLU A 86 0.47 -17.20 3.63
N ARG A 87 0.24 -18.34 4.30
CA ARG A 87 -0.44 -19.50 3.69
C ARG A 87 -1.81 -19.12 3.13
N LEU A 88 -2.61 -18.41 3.92
CA LEU A 88 -3.96 -18.00 3.53
C LEU A 88 -3.94 -16.97 2.40
N TRP A 89 -2.98 -16.04 2.40
CA TRP A 89 -2.82 -15.09 1.31
C TRP A 89 -2.32 -15.74 0.02
N LEU A 90 -1.45 -16.75 0.11
CA LEU A 90 -1.06 -17.56 -1.06
C LEU A 90 -2.28 -18.28 -1.66
N THR A 91 -3.12 -18.89 -0.83
CA THR A 91 -4.39 -19.48 -1.27
C THR A 91 -5.32 -18.44 -1.90
N ALA A 92 -5.44 -17.25 -1.29
CA ALA A 92 -6.29 -16.18 -1.78
C ALA A 92 -5.79 -15.57 -3.10
N ALA A 93 -4.48 -15.52 -3.31
CA ALA A 93 -3.85 -14.94 -4.49
C ALA A 93 -3.81 -15.91 -5.69
N ASP A 94 -3.91 -17.22 -5.42
CA ASP A 94 -4.02 -18.31 -6.41
C ASP A 94 -3.02 -18.17 -7.56
N ASN A 95 -1.73 -18.16 -7.23
CA ASN A 95 -0.62 -18.05 -8.19
C ASN A 95 -0.73 -16.86 -9.19
N GLY A 96 -1.38 -15.76 -8.80
CA GLY A 96 -1.52 -14.58 -9.67
C GLY A 96 -2.81 -14.56 -10.49
N ASN A 97 -3.72 -15.51 -10.28
CA ASN A 97 -4.99 -15.59 -11.01
C ASN A 97 -5.77 -14.26 -10.93
N PRO A 98 -6.10 -13.62 -12.08
CA PRO A 98 -6.83 -12.35 -12.12
C PRO A 98 -8.24 -12.42 -11.52
N LYS A 99 -8.84 -13.62 -11.46
CA LYS A 99 -10.15 -13.86 -10.85
C LYS A 99 -10.09 -14.10 -9.34
N ALA A 100 -8.89 -14.22 -8.78
CA ALA A 100 -8.66 -14.41 -7.35
C ALA A 100 -8.46 -13.06 -6.63
N SER A 101 -7.92 -13.08 -5.42
CA SER A 101 -7.75 -11.86 -4.62
C SER A 101 -6.51 -11.06 -5.05
N VAL A 102 -6.73 -10.03 -5.87
CA VAL A 102 -5.70 -9.03 -6.21
C VAL A 102 -5.16 -8.31 -4.97
N LYS A 103 -6.00 -8.14 -3.94
CA LYS A 103 -5.57 -7.61 -2.62
C LYS A 103 -4.58 -8.54 -1.94
N ALA A 104 -4.75 -9.86 -2.04
CA ALA A 104 -3.80 -10.83 -1.50
C ALA A 104 -2.47 -10.78 -2.26
N GLN A 105 -2.50 -10.66 -3.59
CA GLN A 105 -1.29 -10.49 -4.41
C GLN A 105 -0.48 -9.26 -3.98
N SER A 106 -1.11 -8.08 -3.83
CA SER A 106 -0.38 -6.89 -3.36
C SER A 106 0.09 -7.01 -1.90
N THR A 107 -0.67 -7.71 -1.06
CA THR A 107 -0.29 -7.97 0.34
C THR A 107 0.92 -8.88 0.45
N LEU A 108 1.00 -9.95 -0.35
CA LEU A 108 2.19 -10.80 -0.44
C LEU A 108 3.40 -10.02 -0.94
N GLY A 109 3.22 -9.15 -1.93
CA GLY A 109 4.28 -8.25 -2.40
C GLY A 109 4.87 -7.41 -1.27
N MET A 110 4.00 -6.81 -0.44
CA MET A 110 4.41 -6.06 0.75
C MET A 110 5.07 -6.95 1.81
N LEU A 111 4.50 -8.12 2.09
CA LEU A 111 5.01 -9.07 3.08
C LEU A 111 6.46 -9.46 2.79
N TYR A 112 6.75 -9.85 1.55
CA TYR A 112 8.10 -10.21 1.14
C TYR A 112 9.04 -9.01 0.97
N SER A 113 8.51 -7.78 1.01
CA SER A 113 9.32 -6.55 1.07
C SER A 113 9.71 -6.17 2.51
N MET A 114 9.07 -6.75 3.53
CA MET A 114 9.38 -6.48 4.94
C MET A 114 10.71 -7.13 5.36
N PRO A 115 11.47 -6.54 6.30
CA PRO A 115 12.75 -7.08 6.75
C PRO A 115 12.71 -8.54 7.24
N ILE A 116 11.61 -8.95 7.88
CA ILE A 116 11.47 -10.26 8.53
C ILE A 116 11.34 -11.39 7.49
N LEU A 117 10.57 -11.18 6.43
CA LEU A 117 10.30 -12.16 5.37
C LEU A 117 10.91 -11.74 4.03
N LYS A 118 12.01 -10.99 4.09
CA LYS A 118 12.55 -10.30 2.93
C LYS A 118 12.95 -11.29 1.83
N ASP A 119 12.19 -11.30 0.75
CA ASP A 119 12.50 -11.98 -0.50
C ASP A 119 12.08 -11.08 -1.65
N MET A 120 13.01 -10.27 -2.14
CA MET A 120 12.71 -9.28 -3.16
C MET A 120 12.28 -9.91 -4.49
N LYS A 121 12.68 -11.16 -4.79
CA LYS A 121 12.23 -11.86 -6.01
C LYS A 121 10.76 -12.23 -5.90
N LYS A 122 10.33 -12.78 -4.75
CA LYS A 122 8.90 -13.02 -4.49
C LYS A 122 8.10 -11.73 -4.43
N ALA A 123 8.64 -10.69 -3.78
CA ALA A 123 7.99 -9.38 -3.77
C ALA A 123 7.77 -8.85 -5.19
N PHE A 124 8.78 -8.97 -6.06
CA PHE A 124 8.71 -8.52 -7.45
C PHE A 124 7.65 -9.30 -8.21
N PHE A 125 7.63 -10.63 -8.05
CA PHE A 125 6.63 -11.50 -8.65
C PHE A 125 5.21 -11.08 -8.26
N TRP A 126 4.93 -10.99 -6.96
CA TRP A 126 3.58 -10.68 -6.47
C TRP A 126 3.12 -9.26 -6.80
N HIS A 127 4.01 -8.28 -6.75
CA HIS A 127 3.69 -6.93 -7.24
C HIS A 127 3.47 -6.91 -8.76
N SER A 128 4.19 -7.73 -9.53
CA SER A 128 3.97 -7.86 -10.98
C SER A 128 2.58 -8.40 -11.29
N GLU A 129 2.18 -9.51 -10.66
CA GLU A 129 0.84 -10.10 -10.81
C GLU A 129 -0.26 -9.12 -10.39
N ALA A 130 -0.13 -8.53 -9.19
CA ALA A 130 -1.08 -7.55 -8.70
C ALA A 130 -1.21 -6.33 -9.64
N CYS A 131 -0.10 -5.82 -10.16
CA CYS A 131 -0.09 -4.70 -11.09
C CYS A 131 -0.78 -5.05 -12.42
N HIS A 132 -0.49 -6.23 -12.98
CA HIS A 132 -1.14 -6.71 -14.20
C HIS A 132 -2.66 -6.86 -14.01
N ASN A 133 -3.07 -7.27 -12.80
CA ASN A 133 -4.46 -7.40 -12.39
C ASN A 133 -5.08 -6.09 -11.87
N GLY A 134 -4.44 -4.94 -12.12
CA GLY A 134 -5.02 -3.61 -11.90
C GLY A 134 -4.76 -2.97 -10.54
N ASN A 135 -3.95 -3.57 -9.66
CA ASN A 135 -3.61 -2.98 -8.37
C ASN A 135 -2.76 -1.70 -8.51
N LEU A 136 -3.20 -0.61 -7.90
CA LEU A 136 -2.53 0.69 -8.00
C LEU A 136 -1.25 0.78 -7.16
N GLU A 137 -1.26 0.25 -5.93
CA GLU A 137 -0.10 0.27 -5.04
C GLU A 137 1.07 -0.51 -5.65
N SER A 138 0.78 -1.65 -6.26
CA SER A 138 1.80 -2.46 -6.95
C SER A 138 2.43 -1.76 -8.15
N LYS A 139 1.74 -0.83 -8.84
CA LYS A 139 2.37 0.01 -9.88
C LYS A 139 3.49 0.87 -9.29
N GLY A 140 3.22 1.51 -8.15
CA GLY A 140 4.22 2.29 -7.42
C GLY A 140 5.39 1.44 -6.96
N ALA A 141 5.10 0.28 -6.37
CA ALA A 141 6.12 -0.67 -5.92
C ALA A 141 7.02 -1.11 -7.08
N LEU A 142 6.46 -1.53 -8.23
CA LEU A 142 7.26 -1.93 -9.39
C LEU A 142 8.15 -0.79 -9.91
N GLY A 143 7.64 0.44 -9.96
CA GLY A 143 8.44 1.60 -10.34
C GLY A 143 9.69 1.75 -9.47
N ILE A 144 9.54 1.57 -8.16
CA ILE A 144 10.63 1.62 -7.17
C ILE A 144 11.57 0.42 -7.33
N MET A 145 11.02 -0.78 -7.53
CA MET A 145 11.80 -2.01 -7.70
C MET A 145 12.66 -1.95 -8.96
N TYR A 146 12.15 -1.42 -10.07
CA TYR A 146 12.95 -1.16 -11.26
C TYR A 146 13.96 -0.03 -11.06
N LEU A 147 13.61 1.02 -10.30
CA LEU A 147 14.51 2.14 -10.04
C LEU A 147 15.79 1.69 -9.32
N TYR A 148 15.66 0.78 -8.36
CA TYR A 148 16.77 0.32 -7.51
C TYR A 148 17.24 -1.11 -7.81
N GLY A 149 16.65 -1.80 -8.80
CA GLY A 149 16.97 -3.20 -9.07
C GLY A 149 16.64 -4.16 -7.92
N GLN A 150 15.52 -3.92 -7.22
CA GLN A 150 15.07 -4.79 -6.12
C GLN A 150 14.30 -5.97 -6.70
N GLY A 151 14.81 -7.18 -6.52
CA GLY A 151 14.14 -8.40 -7.00
C GLY A 151 14.16 -8.62 -8.51
N THR A 152 14.66 -7.62 -9.25
CA THR A 152 14.80 -7.60 -10.70
C THR A 152 16.06 -6.79 -11.08
N ARG A 153 16.39 -6.71 -12.37
CA ARG A 153 17.45 -5.81 -12.84
C ARG A 153 16.96 -4.37 -12.83
N GLN A 154 17.86 -3.45 -12.50
CA GLN A 154 17.57 -2.02 -12.61
C GLN A 154 17.17 -1.67 -14.06
N ASN A 155 16.07 -0.94 -14.21
CA ASN A 155 15.58 -0.46 -15.50
C ASN A 155 14.96 0.93 -15.33
N SER A 156 15.73 1.96 -15.66
CA SER A 156 15.33 3.36 -15.49
C SER A 156 14.14 3.77 -16.35
N GLU A 157 13.94 3.14 -17.52
CA GLU A 157 12.81 3.43 -18.41
C GLU A 157 11.51 2.86 -17.84
N ALA A 158 11.53 1.58 -17.46
CA ALA A 158 10.40 0.94 -16.80
C ALA A 158 10.07 1.62 -15.46
N ALA A 159 11.08 1.99 -14.67
CA ALA A 159 10.90 2.74 -13.44
C ALA A 159 10.15 4.06 -13.69
N LEU A 160 10.60 4.84 -14.67
CA LEU A 160 9.99 6.12 -15.01
C LEU A 160 8.53 5.95 -15.49
N GLU A 161 8.26 4.94 -16.31
CA GLU A 161 6.92 4.64 -16.79
C GLU A 161 5.96 4.32 -15.63
N TRP A 162 6.34 3.37 -14.78
CA TRP A 162 5.49 2.92 -13.67
C TRP A 162 5.30 4.00 -12.60
N LEU A 163 6.36 4.75 -12.26
CA LEU A 163 6.27 5.86 -11.30
C LEU A 163 5.34 6.97 -11.81
N ARG A 164 5.36 7.29 -13.11
CA ARG A 164 4.43 8.26 -13.70
C ARG A 164 3.00 7.78 -13.63
N LYS A 165 2.71 6.55 -14.07
CA LYS A 165 1.36 5.96 -14.02
C LYS A 165 0.81 5.94 -12.58
N ALA A 166 1.62 5.53 -11.61
CA ALA A 166 1.21 5.51 -10.20
C ALA A 166 0.96 6.94 -9.67
N THR A 167 1.80 7.90 -10.04
CA THR A 167 1.65 9.32 -9.66
C THR A 167 0.37 9.94 -10.23
N GLU A 168 0.04 9.67 -11.49
CA GLU A 168 -1.20 10.13 -12.14
C GLU A 168 -2.46 9.61 -11.43
N LEU A 169 -2.35 8.43 -10.83
CA LEU A 169 -3.41 7.80 -10.04
C LEU A 169 -3.37 8.19 -8.56
N GLY A 170 -2.54 9.19 -8.19
CA GLY A 170 -2.50 9.76 -6.85
C GLY A 170 -1.58 9.05 -5.85
N ASN A 171 -0.73 8.11 -6.28
CA ASN A 171 0.21 7.44 -5.37
C ASN A 171 1.34 8.39 -4.96
N ILE A 172 1.29 8.88 -3.71
CA ILE A 172 2.24 9.86 -3.17
C ILE A 172 3.63 9.25 -2.94
N TYR A 173 3.71 7.95 -2.67
CA TYR A 173 5.00 7.28 -2.47
C TYR A 173 5.79 7.20 -3.78
N ALA A 174 5.11 6.80 -4.88
CA ALA A 174 5.68 6.83 -6.22
C ALA A 174 6.04 8.26 -6.66
N LEU A 175 5.23 9.26 -6.33
CA LEU A 175 5.50 10.68 -6.59
C LEU A 175 6.83 11.14 -5.96
N GLY A 176 7.10 10.75 -4.71
CA GLY A 176 8.36 11.05 -4.03
C GLY A 176 9.59 10.50 -4.77
N HIS A 177 9.52 9.24 -5.20
CA HIS A 177 10.58 8.61 -6.01
C HIS A 177 10.66 9.18 -7.43
N LEU A 178 9.56 9.65 -8.01
CA LEU A 178 9.60 10.34 -9.31
C LEU A 178 10.27 11.71 -9.20
N VAL A 179 10.07 12.43 -8.08
CA VAL A 179 10.81 13.67 -7.77
C VAL A 179 12.30 13.38 -7.64
N GLU A 180 12.69 12.34 -6.90
CA GLU A 180 14.07 11.87 -6.78
C GLU A 180 14.69 11.55 -8.14
N TYR A 181 13.97 10.79 -8.98
CA TYR A 181 14.42 10.44 -10.32
C TYR A 181 14.75 11.69 -11.15
N TYR A 182 13.86 12.67 -11.17
CA TYR A 182 14.12 13.91 -11.91
C TYR A 182 15.23 14.75 -11.28
N TYR A 183 15.32 14.79 -9.96
CA TYR A 183 16.36 15.54 -9.27
C TYR A 183 17.75 14.96 -9.55
N THR A 184 17.93 13.65 -9.39
CA THR A 184 19.20 12.95 -9.64
C THR A 184 19.59 12.97 -11.11
N GLY A 185 18.61 12.88 -12.02
CA GLY A 185 18.78 13.11 -13.45
C GLY A 185 19.02 14.58 -13.85
N LYS A 186 19.15 15.51 -12.89
CA LYS A 186 19.34 16.95 -13.10
C LYS A 186 18.22 17.68 -13.85
N PHE A 187 17.04 17.06 -13.95
CA PHE A 187 15.81 17.67 -14.48
C PHE A 187 15.11 18.51 -13.41
N TYR A 188 15.83 19.46 -12.82
CA TYR A 188 15.42 20.17 -11.60
C TYR A 188 14.09 20.91 -11.73
N SER A 189 13.80 21.53 -12.87
CA SER A 189 12.52 22.23 -13.07
C SER A 189 11.33 21.27 -13.03
N LYS A 190 11.47 20.04 -13.55
CA LYS A 190 10.45 18.99 -13.45
C LYS A 190 10.30 18.51 -12.01
N ALA A 191 11.42 18.27 -11.32
CA ALA A 191 11.43 17.89 -9.92
C ALA A 191 10.71 18.93 -9.04
N VAL A 192 11.00 20.23 -9.23
CA VAL A 192 10.36 21.34 -8.50
C VAL A 192 8.86 21.40 -8.80
N ALA A 193 8.46 21.36 -10.08
CA ALA A 193 7.05 21.43 -10.45
C ALA A 193 6.24 20.29 -9.81
N LEU A 194 6.80 19.07 -9.86
CA LEU A 194 6.18 17.89 -9.29
C LEU A 194 6.14 17.93 -7.76
N ALA A 195 7.23 18.33 -7.11
CA ALA A 195 7.31 18.43 -5.66
C ALA A 195 6.41 19.53 -5.07
N LYS A 196 6.20 20.63 -5.80
CA LYS A 196 5.21 21.66 -5.40
C LYS A 196 3.80 21.10 -5.39
N ARG A 197 3.41 20.33 -6.42
CA ARG A 197 2.12 19.61 -6.45
C ARG A 197 1.99 18.65 -5.27
N ALA A 198 3.06 17.92 -4.97
CA ALA A 198 3.11 16.96 -3.86
C ALA A 198 2.98 17.60 -2.48
N THR A 199 3.37 18.86 -2.30
CA THR A 199 3.50 19.50 -0.97
C THR A 199 2.40 20.51 -0.68
N ALA A 200 1.59 20.88 -1.67
CA ALA A 200 0.38 21.67 -1.49
C ALA A 200 -0.75 20.76 -0.98
N ASN A 201 -1.05 20.84 0.33
CA ASN A 201 -2.23 20.21 0.97
C ASN A 201 -2.20 18.67 1.12
N VAL A 202 -1.10 18.11 1.64
CA VAL A 202 -1.09 16.70 2.08
C VAL A 202 -1.68 16.59 3.48
N ASP A 203 -2.94 16.21 3.59
CA ASP A 203 -3.46 15.57 4.80
C ASP A 203 -3.25 14.05 4.66
N ILE A 204 -2.19 13.54 5.27
CA ILE A 204 -1.82 12.12 5.21
C ILE A 204 -2.96 11.24 5.74
N ASN A 205 -3.66 11.68 6.79
CA ASN A 205 -4.72 10.89 7.42
C ASN A 205 -5.96 10.83 6.54
N MET A 206 -6.30 11.94 5.88
CA MET A 206 -7.39 11.97 4.90
C MET A 206 -7.04 11.11 3.67
N LEU A 207 -5.81 11.24 3.14
CA LEU A 207 -5.37 10.47 1.98
C LEU A 207 -5.34 8.97 2.27
N ALA A 208 -4.83 8.55 3.42
CA ALA A 208 -4.81 7.14 3.82
C ALA A 208 -6.21 6.52 3.88
N LYS A 209 -7.23 7.30 4.29
CA LYS A 209 -8.63 6.83 4.32
C LYS A 209 -9.25 6.68 2.93
N ILE A 210 -8.77 7.43 1.94
CA ILE A 210 -9.33 7.44 0.58
C ILE A 210 -8.59 6.45 -0.33
N SER A 211 -7.28 6.26 -0.12
CA SER A 211 -6.43 5.49 -1.02
C SER A 211 -6.15 4.06 -0.56
N ASP A 212 -6.67 3.61 0.60
CA ASP A 212 -6.33 2.33 1.24
C ASP A 212 -4.79 2.08 1.35
N CYS A 213 -3.99 3.16 1.33
CA CYS A 213 -2.53 3.10 1.42
C CYS A 213 -2.11 3.30 2.87
N HIS A 214 -1.07 2.57 3.30
CA HIS A 214 -0.56 2.71 4.65
C HIS A 214 -0.01 4.14 4.88
N PRO A 215 -0.45 4.88 5.92
CA PRO A 215 -0.05 6.26 6.16
C PRO A 215 1.46 6.51 6.11
N THR A 216 2.24 5.53 6.57
CA THR A 216 3.71 5.57 6.53
C THR A 216 4.27 5.78 5.12
N TYR A 217 3.75 5.13 4.08
CA TYR A 217 4.27 5.30 2.72
C TYR A 217 3.90 6.66 2.11
N LEU A 218 2.69 7.15 2.41
CA LEU A 218 2.27 8.49 2.04
C LEU A 218 3.18 9.55 2.69
N ALA A 219 3.50 9.37 3.98
CA ALA A 219 4.39 10.24 4.74
C ALA A 219 5.81 10.26 4.13
N LYS A 220 6.38 9.08 3.84
CA LYS A 220 7.69 8.94 3.18
C LYS A 220 7.73 9.67 1.84
N GLY A 221 6.76 9.44 0.97
CA GLY A 221 6.70 10.08 -0.35
C GLY A 221 6.61 11.61 -0.27
N ALA A 222 5.76 12.11 0.63
CA ALA A 222 5.62 13.54 0.88
C ALA A 222 6.89 14.16 1.49
N ALA A 223 7.57 13.45 2.40
CA ALA A 223 8.84 13.87 3.00
C ALA A 223 9.94 13.97 1.95
N MET A 224 10.08 12.97 1.07
CA MET A 224 11.01 13.00 -0.05
C MET A 224 10.76 14.21 -0.96
N ALA A 225 9.51 14.43 -1.37
CA ALA A 225 9.16 15.55 -2.24
C ALA A 225 9.50 16.90 -1.58
N ALA A 226 9.19 17.06 -0.28
CA ALA A 226 9.54 18.25 0.48
C ALA A 226 11.06 18.46 0.55
N PHE A 227 11.83 17.39 0.82
CA PHE A 227 13.28 17.45 0.92
C PHE A 227 13.93 17.88 -0.40
N TYR A 228 13.57 17.26 -1.53
CA TYR A 228 14.13 17.63 -2.83
C TYR A 228 13.73 19.03 -3.28
N LEU A 229 12.52 19.49 -2.94
CA LEU A 229 12.12 20.88 -3.16
C LEU A 229 12.98 21.84 -2.34
N ALA A 230 13.26 21.51 -1.07
CA ALA A 230 14.14 22.28 -0.21
C ALA A 230 15.56 22.39 -0.80
N ARG A 231 16.13 21.27 -1.28
CA ARG A 231 17.43 21.24 -1.97
C ARG A 231 17.46 22.16 -3.20
N CYS A 232 16.43 22.08 -4.04
CA CYS A 232 16.32 22.93 -5.22
C CYS A 232 16.28 24.42 -4.85
N LEU A 233 15.51 24.80 -3.83
CA LEU A 233 15.44 26.18 -3.33
C LEU A 233 16.74 26.64 -2.67
N GLN A 234 17.42 25.78 -1.91
CA GLN A 234 18.69 26.10 -1.26
C GLN A 234 19.80 26.36 -2.28
N LEU A 235 19.83 25.56 -3.35
CA LEU A 235 20.88 25.58 -4.36
C LEU A 235 20.55 26.45 -5.57
N GLY A 236 19.30 26.89 -5.73
CA GLY A 236 18.84 27.63 -6.93
C GLY A 236 18.77 26.74 -8.17
N ARG A 237 18.37 25.48 -8.02
CA ARG A 237 18.31 24.49 -9.12
C ARG A 237 16.88 24.35 -9.63
N GLY A 238 16.65 24.73 -10.88
CA GLY A 238 15.31 24.66 -11.51
C GLY A 238 14.28 25.63 -10.89
N THR A 239 14.71 26.51 -10.00
CA THR A 239 13.93 27.56 -9.34
C THR A 239 14.88 28.60 -8.76
N GLU A 240 14.37 29.79 -8.43
CA GLU A 240 15.17 30.83 -7.77
C GLU A 240 15.63 30.38 -6.39
N LYS A 241 16.85 30.78 -6.03
CA LYS A 241 17.44 30.47 -4.73
C LYS A 241 16.68 31.18 -3.62
N ASN A 242 16.14 30.42 -2.66
CA ASN A 242 15.38 30.93 -1.53
C ASN A 242 15.65 30.10 -0.27
N LYS A 243 16.63 30.55 0.54
CA LYS A 243 17.06 29.83 1.76
C LYS A 243 15.94 29.70 2.79
N ARG A 244 15.17 30.78 3.02
CA ARG A 244 14.06 30.78 4.00
C ARG A 244 12.96 29.80 3.61
N ALA A 245 12.63 29.69 2.32
CA ALA A 245 11.69 28.69 1.83
C ALA A 245 12.28 27.27 1.96
N ALA A 246 13.56 27.09 1.65
CA ALA A 246 14.23 25.79 1.81
C ALA A 246 14.16 25.28 3.26
N GLU A 247 14.47 26.12 4.26
CA GLU A 247 14.37 25.75 5.69
C GLU A 247 12.97 25.28 6.10
N LYS A 248 11.92 25.93 5.57
CA LYS A 248 10.53 25.50 5.81
C LYS A 248 10.26 24.11 5.23
N TYR A 249 10.76 23.82 4.03
CA TYR A 249 10.54 22.52 3.39
C TYR A 249 11.40 21.41 3.99
N TYR A 250 12.62 21.68 4.45
CA TYR A 250 13.40 20.74 5.26
C TYR A 250 12.69 20.41 6.57
N SER A 251 12.22 21.44 7.27
CA SER A 251 11.43 21.26 8.50
C SER A 251 10.19 20.40 8.21
N LYS A 252 9.47 20.69 7.11
CA LYS A 252 8.32 19.88 6.69
C LYS A 252 8.70 18.43 6.41
N ALA A 253 9.80 18.16 5.72
CA ALA A 253 10.27 16.79 5.49
C ALA A 253 10.51 16.04 6.80
N CYS A 254 11.18 16.68 7.78
CA CYS A 254 11.43 16.10 9.10
C CYS A 254 10.13 15.83 9.89
N HIS A 255 9.14 16.72 9.80
CA HIS A 255 7.84 16.51 10.45
C HIS A 255 7.03 15.38 9.82
N LEU A 256 7.16 15.17 8.50
CA LEU A 256 6.46 14.11 7.78
C LEU A 256 7.11 12.74 8.04
N ASP A 257 8.42 12.62 7.85
CA ASP A 257 9.18 11.40 8.13
C ASP A 257 10.65 11.75 8.48
N PRO A 258 11.02 11.74 9.77
CA PRO A 258 12.36 12.13 10.20
C PRO A 258 13.45 11.14 9.75
N VAL A 259 13.09 9.86 9.56
CA VAL A 259 14.04 8.83 9.12
C VAL A 259 14.43 9.05 7.67
N VAL A 260 13.44 9.30 6.80
CA VAL A 260 13.67 9.66 5.40
C VAL A 260 14.49 10.95 5.31
N ALA A 261 14.11 11.99 6.04
CA ALA A 261 14.83 13.26 6.02
C ALA A 261 16.31 13.08 6.43
N SER A 262 16.57 12.32 7.49
CA SER A 262 17.94 12.01 7.95
C SER A 262 18.75 11.23 6.91
N HIS A 263 18.15 10.20 6.29
CA HIS A 263 18.83 9.43 5.24
C HIS A 263 19.17 10.28 4.01
N LEU A 264 18.25 11.16 3.58
CA LEU A 264 18.49 12.05 2.45
C LEU A 264 19.53 13.12 2.76
N GLU A 265 19.51 13.67 3.98
CA GLU A 265 20.54 14.61 4.45
C GLU A 265 21.93 13.96 4.46
N LEU A 266 22.03 12.74 4.99
CA LEU A 266 23.28 11.98 4.93
C LEU A 266 23.74 11.74 3.48
N ALA A 267 22.84 11.36 2.58
CA ALA A 267 23.16 11.17 1.18
C ALA A 267 23.67 12.47 0.51
N ALA A 268 23.08 13.62 0.84
CA ALA A 268 23.51 14.93 0.36
C ALA A 268 24.90 15.31 0.89
N ASN A 269 25.16 15.06 2.18
CA ASN A 269 26.46 15.33 2.81
C ASN A 269 27.58 14.42 2.26
N LEU A 270 27.23 13.21 1.84
CA LEU A 270 28.15 12.28 1.14
C LEU A 270 28.27 12.56 -0.36
N GLY A 271 27.62 13.60 -0.90
CA GLY A 271 27.68 13.97 -2.31
C GLY A 271 26.98 12.99 -3.26
N ARG A 272 26.11 12.13 -2.75
CA ARG A 272 25.33 11.16 -3.56
C ARG A 272 24.12 11.82 -4.24
N ILE A 273 23.63 12.94 -3.70
CA ILE A 273 22.53 13.78 -4.21
C ILE A 273 22.78 15.28 -3.94
#